data_AF-A0A3D8I1I6-F1
#
_entry.id   AF-A0A3D8I1I6-F1
#
_cell.length_a   1.000
_cell.length_b   1.000
_cell.length_c   1.000
_cell.angle_alpha   90.00
_cell.angle_beta   90.00
_cell.angle_gamma   90.00
#
_symmetry.space_group_name_H-M   'P 1'
#
loop_
_entity.id
_entity.type
_entity.pdbx_description
1 polymer ?
#
loop_
_entity_poly.entity_id
_entity_poly.type
_entity_poly.pdbx_seq_one_letter_code
_entity_poly.pdbx_strand_id
1 'polypeptide(L)'
;MIDTSLPSFHIITPFRELDSFYLTPTYYENRECNSNNLISTQSKFYDTYTELDLELDTLFANKTSLDTNNIESNKYLKDILDSLLLDYPKAYFSYRILSIRIAYSLYEYLLIIPKSIPKFIAKILKEKRDKESLEYGYGSFIDLSRDYVRECSVGERGDNTGISLLTIQGKIFLSPSGMSKIRVEVR
;
A
#
# COMPACT_ATOMS: atom_id res chain seq x y z
N MET A 1 18.22 7.67 21.00
CA MET A 1 17.04 7.13 21.71
C MET A 1 16.23 6.35 20.68
N ILE A 2 15.73 5.15 20.99
CA ILE A 2 14.88 4.38 20.06
C ILE A 2 13.52 5.07 19.99
N ASP A 3 13.09 5.43 18.79
CA ASP A 3 11.76 5.99 18.57
C ASP A 3 10.72 4.88 18.73
N THR A 4 9.77 5.11 19.63
CA THR A 4 8.65 4.21 19.90
C THR A 4 7.31 4.84 19.61
N SER A 5 7.28 6.01 18.97
CA SER A 5 6.06 6.66 18.49
C SER A 5 5.36 5.80 17.43
N LEU A 6 4.04 5.87 17.38
CA LEU A 6 3.26 5.17 16.36
C LEU A 6 3.67 5.69 14.98
N PRO A 7 4.08 4.81 14.04
CA PRO A 7 4.37 5.25 12.69
C PRO A 7 3.12 5.82 12.03
N SER A 8 3.23 7.00 11.43
CA SER A 8 2.12 7.63 10.72
C SER A 8 2.36 7.64 9.21
N PHE A 9 1.32 7.33 8.43
CA PHE A 9 1.34 7.40 6.97
C PHE A 9 0.39 8.49 6.50
N HIS A 10 0.97 9.65 6.18
CA HIS A 10 0.20 10.77 5.66
C HIS A 10 0.28 10.79 4.15
N ILE A 11 -0.87 10.82 3.51
CA ILE A 11 -1.01 10.94 2.07
C ILE A 11 -1.36 12.39 1.77
N ILE A 12 -0.39 13.12 1.25
CA ILE A 12 -0.58 14.50 0.83
C ILE A 12 -1.18 14.46 -0.56
N THR A 13 -2.39 14.99 -0.72
CA THR A 13 -3.02 15.12 -2.03
C THR A 13 -2.74 16.51 -2.61
N PRO A 14 -2.73 16.67 -3.94
CA PRO A 14 -2.64 17.99 -4.56
C PRO A 14 -3.93 18.81 -4.42
N PHE A 15 -5.02 18.22 -3.91
CA PHE A 15 -6.32 18.84 -3.80
C PHE A 15 -6.59 19.32 -2.37
N ARG A 16 -6.47 20.63 -2.15
CA ARG A 16 -6.57 21.28 -0.83
C ARG A 16 -7.98 21.33 -0.22
N GLU A 17 -9.03 21.06 -1.01
CA GLU A 17 -10.44 21.28 -0.62
C GLU A 17 -11.31 20.04 -0.88
N LEU A 18 -10.72 18.86 -0.87
CA LEU A 18 -11.48 17.64 -1.08
C LEU A 18 -12.24 17.29 0.20
N ASP A 19 -13.56 17.17 0.13
CA ASP A 19 -14.37 16.75 1.29
C ASP A 19 -14.26 15.24 1.54
N SER A 20 -14.20 14.44 0.47
CA SER A 20 -14.13 12.99 0.56
C SER A 20 -13.36 12.34 -0.60
N PHE A 21 -12.72 11.21 -0.34
CA PHE A 21 -12.01 10.41 -1.34
C PHE A 21 -12.51 8.97 -1.34
N TYR A 22 -12.26 8.23 -2.43
CA TYR A 22 -12.63 6.84 -2.54
C TYR A 22 -11.39 5.96 -2.41
N LEU A 23 -11.31 5.20 -1.33
CA LEU A 23 -10.25 4.19 -1.21
C LEU A 23 -10.64 2.99 -2.07
N THR A 24 -9.78 2.63 -3.01
CA THR A 24 -9.93 1.37 -3.76
C THR A 24 -8.86 0.40 -3.28
N PRO A 25 -9.24 -0.75 -2.73
CA PRO A 25 -8.32 -1.80 -2.39
C PRO A 25 -7.48 -2.22 -3.58
N THR A 26 -6.33 -2.80 -3.27
CA THR A 26 -5.40 -3.48 -4.16
C THR A 26 -6.02 -3.97 -5.48
N TYR A 27 -5.38 -3.53 -6.57
CA TYR A 27 -5.63 -3.84 -7.98
C TYR A 27 -6.88 -3.17 -8.53
N TYR A 28 -6.71 -1.93 -9.02
CA TYR A 28 -7.65 -1.35 -9.98
C TYR A 28 -8.02 -2.33 -11.12
N GLU A 29 -7.09 -3.21 -11.49
CA GLU A 29 -7.24 -4.23 -12.54
C GLU A 29 -8.06 -5.46 -12.10
N ASN A 30 -8.09 -5.82 -10.81
CA ASN A 30 -8.91 -6.93 -10.29
C ASN A 30 -10.21 -6.41 -9.66
N ARG A 31 -11.00 -5.65 -10.44
CA ARG A 31 -12.33 -5.19 -9.99
C ARG A 31 -13.25 -6.32 -9.49
N GLU A 32 -12.97 -7.57 -9.84
CA GLU A 32 -13.84 -8.72 -9.52
C GLU A 32 -13.12 -9.95 -8.91
N CYS A 33 -11.79 -9.95 -8.70
CA CYS A 33 -11.12 -11.17 -8.22
C CYS A 33 -11.02 -11.24 -6.68
N ASN A 34 -11.93 -12.05 -6.14
CA ASN A 34 -11.94 -12.73 -4.84
C ASN A 34 -12.33 -11.89 -3.60
N SER A 35 -13.43 -12.34 -2.98
CA SER A 35 -14.08 -11.85 -1.76
C SER A 35 -13.27 -11.98 -0.47
N ASN A 36 -11.97 -12.31 -0.53
CA ASN A 36 -11.18 -12.72 0.63
C ASN A 36 -9.95 -11.84 0.90
N ASN A 37 -9.89 -10.62 0.35
CA ASN A 37 -8.82 -9.68 0.69
C ASN A 37 -9.35 -8.71 1.77
N LEU A 38 -8.66 -8.61 2.92
CA LEU A 38 -9.05 -7.72 4.02
C LEU A 38 -9.15 -6.24 3.60
N ILE A 39 -8.29 -5.83 2.66
CA ILE A 39 -8.36 -4.48 2.09
C ILE A 39 -9.61 -4.36 1.21
N SER A 40 -10.04 -5.44 0.51
CA SER A 40 -11.17 -5.40 -0.43
C SER A 40 -12.52 -5.09 0.23
N THR A 41 -12.71 -5.58 1.45
CA THR A 41 -13.88 -5.29 2.27
C THR A 41 -13.92 -3.87 2.83
N GLN A 42 -12.82 -3.11 2.73
CA GLN A 42 -12.70 -1.73 3.21
C GLN A 42 -12.94 -0.67 2.10
N SER A 43 -13.45 -1.06 0.93
CA SER A 43 -13.81 -0.15 -0.17
C SER A 43 -15.01 0.75 0.15
N LYS A 44 -14.81 2.05 0.34
CA LYS A 44 -15.89 3.05 0.48
C LYS A 44 -15.37 4.48 0.29
N PHE A 45 -16.29 5.44 0.32
CA PHE A 45 -15.95 6.86 0.47
C PHE A 45 -15.56 7.16 1.91
N TYR A 46 -14.54 8.01 2.07
CA TYR A 46 -13.99 8.46 3.34
C TYR A 46 -13.83 9.97 3.31
N ASP A 47 -14.08 10.62 4.45
CA ASP A 47 -13.86 12.05 4.61
C ASP A 47 -12.36 12.35 4.70
N THR A 48 -11.92 13.48 4.15
CA THR A 48 -10.53 13.94 4.32
C THR A 48 -10.25 14.31 5.77
N TYR A 49 -8.96 14.35 6.14
CA TYR A 49 -8.49 14.60 7.51
C TYR A 49 -8.95 13.56 8.56
N THR A 50 -9.68 12.53 8.14
CA THR A 50 -10.07 11.41 9.00
C THR A 50 -8.99 10.35 8.96
N GLU A 51 -8.56 9.90 10.14
CA GLU A 51 -7.64 8.77 10.27
C GLU A 51 -8.35 7.47 9.90
N LEU A 52 -7.75 6.72 8.97
CA LEU A 52 -8.25 5.45 8.49
C LEU A 52 -7.25 4.33 8.78
N ASP A 53 -7.68 3.36 9.58
CA ASP A 53 -6.87 2.18 9.88
C ASP A 53 -7.16 1.06 8.87
N LEU A 54 -6.17 0.78 8.01
CA LEU A 54 -6.23 -0.29 7.01
C LEU A 54 -5.51 -1.53 7.50
N GLU A 55 -6.18 -2.67 7.40
CA GLU A 55 -5.60 -3.96 7.75
C GLU A 55 -4.91 -4.58 6.54
N LEU A 56 -3.68 -5.06 6.73
CA LEU A 56 -2.90 -5.73 5.71
C LEU A 56 -2.88 -7.23 5.98
N ASP A 57 -2.94 -8.03 4.91
CA ASP A 57 -2.77 -9.47 5.02
C ASP A 57 -1.46 -9.80 5.72
N THR A 58 -1.54 -10.73 6.69
CA THR A 58 -0.39 -11.09 7.51
C THR A 58 0.81 -11.47 6.65
N LEU A 59 1.99 -10.95 6.98
CA LEU A 59 3.24 -11.18 6.23
C LEU A 59 3.64 -12.66 6.15
N PHE A 60 2.99 -13.53 6.93
CA PHE A 60 3.36 -14.92 7.16
C PHE A 60 2.28 -15.94 6.75
N ALA A 61 1.11 -15.50 6.28
CA ALA A 61 0.09 -16.43 5.77
C ALA A 61 0.47 -16.95 4.38
N ASN A 62 0.93 -18.20 4.33
CA ASN A 62 1.12 -19.11 3.19
C ASN A 62 1.76 -18.57 1.88
N LYS A 63 2.70 -19.38 1.37
CA LYS A 63 3.68 -19.16 0.28
C LYS A 63 3.17 -18.75 -1.12
N THR A 64 1.92 -18.39 -1.29
CA THR A 64 1.38 -17.77 -2.51
C THR A 64 1.04 -16.33 -2.20
N SER A 65 2.08 -15.50 -2.02
CA SER A 65 1.93 -14.08 -1.71
C SER A 65 1.15 -13.41 -2.85
N LEU A 66 -0.13 -13.12 -2.64
CA LEU A 66 -0.95 -12.38 -3.62
C LEU A 66 -0.21 -11.13 -4.09
N ASP A 67 0.48 -10.44 -3.18
CA ASP A 67 1.00 -9.11 -3.47
C ASP A 67 2.17 -9.08 -4.45
N THR A 68 3.13 -10.00 -4.34
CA THR A 68 4.26 -10.08 -5.28
C THR A 68 3.82 -10.64 -6.64
N ASN A 69 2.95 -11.66 -6.62
CA ASN A 69 2.45 -12.29 -7.84
C ASN A 69 1.64 -11.31 -8.70
N ASN A 70 0.91 -10.38 -8.05
CA ASN A 70 0.12 -9.38 -8.76
C ASN A 70 1.00 -8.24 -9.33
N ILE A 71 2.07 -7.84 -8.64
CA ILE A 71 3.06 -6.88 -9.18
C ILE A 71 3.75 -7.47 -10.41
N GLU A 72 4.11 -8.75 -10.38
CA GLU A 72 4.76 -9.46 -11.50
C GLU A 72 3.87 -9.61 -12.74
N SER A 73 2.55 -9.57 -12.57
CA SER A 73 1.58 -9.77 -13.66
C SER A 73 1.44 -8.56 -14.59
N ASN A 74 1.76 -7.35 -14.11
CA ASN A 74 1.71 -6.13 -14.90
C ASN A 74 3.12 -5.78 -15.42
N LYS A 75 3.27 -5.62 -16.74
CA LYS A 75 4.56 -5.36 -17.38
C LYS A 75 5.28 -4.13 -16.80
N TYR A 76 4.56 -3.04 -16.54
CA TYR A 76 5.15 -1.79 -16.02
C TYR A 76 5.56 -1.92 -14.55
N LEU A 77 4.76 -2.64 -13.75
CA LEU A 77 5.08 -2.88 -12.34
C LEU A 77 6.21 -3.91 -12.18
N LYS A 78 6.34 -4.86 -13.09
CA LYS A 78 7.41 -5.86 -13.09
C LYS A 78 8.78 -5.21 -13.24
N ASP A 79 8.95 -4.29 -14.17
CA ASP A 79 10.25 -3.61 -14.37
C ASP A 79 10.65 -2.81 -13.11
N ILE A 80 9.68 -2.15 -12.45
CA ILE A 80 9.90 -1.45 -11.18
C ILE A 80 10.29 -2.46 -10.08
N LEU A 81 9.56 -3.58 -9.98
CA LEU A 81 9.84 -4.62 -9.00
C LEU A 81 11.24 -5.20 -9.17
N ASP A 82 11.63 -5.55 -10.40
CA ASP A 82 12.96 -6.11 -10.69
C ASP A 82 14.07 -5.15 -10.24
N SER A 83 13.89 -3.84 -10.43
CA SER A 83 14.80 -2.82 -9.88
C SER A 83 14.81 -2.79 -8.35
N LEU A 84 13.65 -2.84 -7.70
CA LEU A 84 13.56 -2.83 -6.23
C LEU A 84 14.17 -4.09 -5.60
N LEU A 85 14.07 -5.23 -6.25
CA LEU A 85 14.56 -6.51 -5.75
C LEU A 85 16.09 -6.56 -5.61
N LEU A 86 16.82 -5.70 -6.31
CA LEU A 86 18.27 -5.56 -6.16
C LEU A 86 18.65 -5.03 -4.77
N ASP A 87 17.91 -4.02 -4.30
CA ASP A 87 18.16 -3.34 -3.03
C ASP A 87 17.38 -4.01 -1.87
N TYR A 88 16.21 -4.57 -2.15
CA TYR A 88 15.26 -5.08 -1.16
C TYR A 88 14.83 -6.53 -1.45
N PRO A 89 15.67 -7.55 -1.17
CA PRO A 89 15.36 -8.93 -1.57
C PRO A 89 14.09 -9.49 -0.90
N LYS A 90 13.29 -10.29 -1.63
CA LYS A 90 12.05 -10.93 -1.11
C LYS A 90 12.28 -11.80 0.14
N ALA A 91 13.51 -12.27 0.36
CA ALA A 91 13.87 -13.02 1.55
C ALA A 91 13.64 -12.20 2.83
N TYR A 92 13.89 -10.88 2.78
CA TYR A 92 13.85 -9.98 3.93
C TYR A 92 12.69 -8.99 3.89
N PHE A 93 12.17 -8.71 2.70
CA PHE A 93 11.13 -7.71 2.48
C PHE A 93 9.87 -8.33 1.87
N SER A 94 8.74 -7.69 2.16
CA SER A 94 7.46 -7.91 1.50
C SER A 94 7.08 -6.67 0.70
N TYR A 95 6.24 -6.84 -0.31
CA TYR A 95 5.79 -5.77 -1.19
C TYR A 95 4.27 -5.70 -1.14
N ARG A 96 3.71 -4.48 -1.11
CA ARG A 96 2.26 -4.22 -1.17
C ARG A 96 2.00 -3.01 -2.05
N ILE A 97 0.84 -2.95 -2.69
CA ILE A 97 0.36 -1.75 -3.38
C ILE A 97 -0.87 -1.25 -2.63
N LEU A 98 -0.96 0.06 -2.40
CA LEU A 98 -2.16 0.72 -1.94
C LEU A 98 -2.60 1.69 -3.03
N SER A 99 -3.82 1.53 -3.54
CA SER A 99 -4.38 2.43 -4.56
C SER A 99 -5.40 3.37 -3.91
N ILE A 100 -5.38 4.65 -4.25
CA ILE A 100 -6.35 5.63 -3.75
C ILE A 100 -6.90 6.40 -4.93
N ARG A 101 -8.24 6.47 -5.00
CA ARG A 101 -8.91 7.29 -5.99
C ARG A 101 -9.33 8.60 -5.36
N ILE A 102 -8.83 9.68 -5.94
CA ILE A 102 -9.11 11.04 -5.50
C ILE A 102 -9.69 11.79 -6.70
N ALA A 103 -10.97 12.15 -6.62
CA ALA A 103 -11.75 12.65 -7.77
C ALA A 103 -11.64 11.74 -9.02
N TYR A 104 -10.99 12.22 -10.08
CA TYR A 104 -10.78 11.51 -11.35
C TYR A 104 -9.39 10.89 -11.47
N SER A 105 -8.53 11.04 -10.46
CA SER A 105 -7.14 10.58 -10.47
C SER A 105 -6.96 9.34 -9.60
N LEU A 106 -6.09 8.43 -10.05
CA LEU A 106 -5.64 7.28 -9.28
C LEU A 106 -4.20 7.46 -8.84
N TYR A 107 -3.99 7.29 -7.54
CA TYR A 107 -2.70 7.28 -6.89
C TYR A 107 -2.36 5.87 -6.42
N GLU A 108 -1.11 5.48 -6.54
CA GLU A 108 -0.59 4.21 -6.03
C GLU A 108 0.61 4.42 -5.12
N TYR A 109 0.66 3.62 -4.06
CA TYR A 109 1.73 3.61 -3.08
C TYR A 109 2.28 2.19 -2.98
N LEU A 110 3.52 1.99 -3.44
CA LEU A 110 4.23 0.73 -3.31
C LEU A 110 4.96 0.73 -1.97
N LEU A 111 4.54 -0.16 -1.08
CA LEU A 111 5.06 -0.30 0.28
C LEU A 111 6.04 -1.47 0.33
N ILE A 112 7.29 -1.19 0.66
CA ILE A 112 8.35 -2.18 0.93
C ILE A 112 8.40 -2.41 2.43
N ILE A 113 8.00 -3.59 2.90
CA ILE A 113 7.82 -3.89 4.33
C ILE A 113 8.92 -4.86 4.79
N PRO A 114 9.84 -4.45 5.68
CA PRO A 114 10.79 -5.37 6.30
C PRO A 114 10.06 -6.42 7.15
N LYS A 115 10.36 -7.70 6.94
CA LYS A 115 9.66 -8.82 7.61
C LYS A 115 10.05 -9.04 9.06
N SER A 116 11.22 -8.56 9.48
CA SER A 116 11.78 -8.84 10.80
C SER A 116 11.90 -7.57 11.65
N ILE A 117 11.56 -7.71 12.93
CA ILE A 117 11.84 -6.72 13.97
C ILE A 117 12.89 -7.33 14.90
N PRO A 118 14.01 -6.63 15.20
CA PRO A 118 14.99 -7.12 16.16
C PRO A 118 14.35 -7.45 17.52
N LYS A 119 14.73 -8.58 18.13
CA LYS A 119 14.09 -9.08 19.36
C LYS A 119 14.09 -8.06 20.51
N PHE A 120 15.17 -7.30 20.66
CA PHE A 120 15.28 -6.28 21.71
C PHE A 120 14.30 -5.11 21.48
N ILE A 121 14.11 -4.68 20.24
CA ILE A 121 13.13 -3.67 19.86
C ILE A 121 11.71 -4.18 20.12
N ALA A 122 11.42 -5.42 19.69
CA ALA A 122 10.11 -6.03 19.91
C ALA A 122 9.75 -6.11 21.40
N LYS A 123 10.73 -6.34 22.28
CA LYS A 123 10.53 -6.31 23.73
C LYS A 123 10.19 -4.90 24.21
N ILE A 124 10.98 -3.89 23.82
CA ILE A 124 10.76 -2.49 24.20
C ILE A 124 9.38 -1.99 23.74
N LEU A 125 8.95 -2.36 22.53
CA LEU A 125 7.65 -1.97 21.99
C LEU A 125 6.50 -2.58 22.80
N LYS A 126 6.60 -3.86 23.18
CA LYS A 126 5.60 -4.53 24.04
C LYS A 126 5.50 -3.92 25.44
N GLU A 127 6.60 -3.38 25.96
CA GLU A 127 6.62 -2.70 27.26
C GLU A 127 6.03 -1.29 27.20
N LYS A 128 6.12 -0.63 26.04
CA LYS A 128 5.74 0.79 25.87
C LYS A 128 4.42 1.03 25.14
N ARG A 129 3.87 0.04 24.46
CA ARG A 129 2.66 0.15 23.65
C ARG A 129 1.64 -0.93 24.02
N ASP A 130 0.38 -0.60 23.86
CA ASP A 130 -0.71 -1.56 23.94
C ASP A 130 -0.63 -2.57 22.79
N LYS A 131 -1.26 -3.73 22.99
CA LYS A 131 -1.19 -4.87 22.06
C LYS A 131 -1.62 -4.49 20.63
N GLU A 132 -2.68 -3.70 20.48
CA GLU A 132 -3.19 -3.23 19.18
C GLU A 132 -2.20 -2.30 18.48
N SER A 133 -1.49 -1.47 19.24
CA SER A 133 -0.49 -0.51 18.73
C SER A 133 0.79 -1.19 18.20
N LEU A 134 0.96 -2.49 18.44
CA LEU A 134 2.06 -3.27 17.87
C LEU A 134 1.85 -3.61 16.40
N GLU A 135 0.59 -3.60 15.92
CA GLU A 135 0.24 -3.91 14.53
C GLU A 135 0.76 -2.85 13.54
N TYR A 136 1.04 -1.63 14.00
CA TYR A 136 1.66 -0.57 13.19
C TYR A 136 3.16 -0.77 12.94
N GLY A 137 3.77 -1.76 13.59
CA GLY A 137 5.18 -2.08 13.41
C GLY A 137 6.15 -1.07 14.03
N TYR A 138 7.38 -1.08 13.53
CA TYR A 138 8.52 -0.32 14.06
C TYR A 138 9.25 0.50 13.01
N GLY A 139 9.61 1.73 13.36
CA GLY A 139 10.33 2.66 12.49
C GLY A 139 9.40 3.72 11.91
N SER A 140 9.75 4.25 10.75
CA SER A 140 8.99 5.29 10.06
C SER A 140 8.79 4.93 8.61
N PHE A 141 7.81 5.58 7.97
CA PHE A 141 7.73 5.58 6.52
C PHE A 141 8.83 6.46 5.95
N ILE A 142 9.56 5.93 4.97
CA ILE A 142 10.64 6.64 4.27
C ILE A 142 10.28 6.72 2.80
N ASP A 143 10.14 7.93 2.30
CA ASP A 143 9.96 8.23 0.89
C ASP A 143 11.28 7.94 0.15
N LEU A 144 11.24 6.99 -0.80
CA LEU A 144 12.42 6.64 -1.59
C LEU A 144 12.68 7.62 -2.75
N SER A 145 11.86 8.67 -2.90
CA SER A 145 11.95 9.66 -3.99
C SER A 145 11.92 9.02 -5.38
N ARG A 146 11.17 7.91 -5.49
CA ARG A 146 10.94 7.18 -6.75
C ARG A 146 9.46 7.26 -7.09
N ASP A 147 9.14 8.14 -8.01
CA ASP A 147 7.82 8.25 -8.61
C ASP A 147 7.77 7.45 -9.91
N TYR A 148 6.59 6.93 -10.24
CA TYR A 148 6.35 6.26 -11.52
C TYR A 148 4.97 6.63 -12.07
N VAL A 149 4.81 6.47 -13.38
CA VAL A 149 3.51 6.60 -14.03
C VAL A 149 3.29 5.35 -14.86
N ARG A 150 2.09 4.76 -14.73
CA ARG A 150 1.69 3.64 -15.57
C ARG A 150 0.34 3.88 -16.21
N GLU A 151 0.19 3.40 -17.43
CA GLU A 151 -1.07 3.43 -18.17
C GLU A 151 -1.75 2.08 -18.01
N CYS A 152 -3.06 2.10 -17.75
CA CYS A 152 -3.88 0.91 -17.66
C CYS A 152 -4.95 0.94 -18.74
N SER A 153 -5.11 -0.17 -19.45
CA SER A 153 -6.24 -0.40 -20.34
C SER A 153 -7.45 -0.81 -19.52
N VAL A 154 -8.58 -0.10 -19.68
CA VAL A 154 -9.88 -0.55 -19.19
C VAL A 154 -10.50 -1.39 -20.31
N GLY A 155 -10.72 -2.69 -20.04
CA GLY A 155 -11.07 -3.68 -21.07
C GLY A 155 -12.32 -3.36 -21.90
N GLU A 156 -12.33 -3.91 -23.11
CA GLU A 156 -13.43 -3.87 -24.09
C GLU A 156 -14.67 -4.58 -23.54
N ARG A 157 -15.78 -3.84 -23.33
CA ARG A 157 -17.12 -4.44 -23.39
C ARG A 157 -17.60 -4.29 -24.82
N GLY A 158 -18.12 -5.39 -25.37
CA GLY A 158 -18.43 -5.59 -26.78
C GLY A 158 -19.03 -4.38 -27.52
N ASP A 159 -18.61 -4.27 -28.77
CA ASP A 159 -19.13 -3.40 -29.82
C ASP A 159 -19.10 -1.89 -29.55
N ASN A 160 -17.91 -1.35 -29.25
CA ASN A 160 -17.34 -0.17 -29.94
C ASN A 160 -15.99 0.22 -29.30
N THR A 161 -14.98 0.41 -30.15
CA THR A 161 -13.58 0.68 -29.81
C THR A 161 -13.40 2.05 -29.17
N GLY A 162 -13.30 2.07 -27.84
CA GLY A 162 -12.77 3.18 -27.07
C GLY A 162 -11.88 2.64 -25.96
N ILE A 163 -10.58 2.45 -26.24
CA ILE A 163 -9.60 2.23 -25.18
C ILE A 163 -9.56 3.51 -24.35
N SER A 164 -10.23 3.51 -23.21
CA SER A 164 -10.06 4.56 -22.22
C SER A 164 -8.78 4.25 -21.46
N LEU A 165 -7.70 4.97 -21.80
CA LEU A 165 -6.44 4.89 -21.07
C LEU A 165 -6.61 5.62 -19.73
N LEU A 166 -6.26 4.93 -18.65
CA LEU A 166 -6.21 5.53 -17.32
C LEU A 166 -4.76 5.66 -16.87
N THR A 167 -4.36 6.89 -16.58
CA THR A 167 -3.03 7.20 -16.03
C THR A 167 -3.06 7.05 -14.52
N ILE A 168 -2.14 6.24 -13.98
CA ILE A 168 -1.96 6.04 -12.54
C ILE A 168 -0.61 6.64 -12.13
N GLN A 169 -0.65 7.50 -11.13
CA GLN A 169 0.54 8.12 -10.53
C GLN A 169 0.96 7.30 -9.32
N GLY A 170 2.20 6.83 -9.31
CA GLY A 170 2.73 5.91 -8.31
C GLY A 170 3.91 6.47 -7.54
N LYS A 171 4.05 6.06 -6.28
CA LYS A 171 5.15 6.45 -5.39
C LYS A 171 5.61 5.27 -4.53
N ILE A 172 6.90 5.22 -4.18
CA ILE A 172 7.50 4.09 -3.46
C ILE A 172 7.98 4.50 -2.06
N PHE A 173 7.60 3.70 -1.05
CA PHE A 173 7.97 3.90 0.34
C PHE A 173 8.62 2.67 0.96
N LEU A 174 9.67 2.87 1.76
CA LEU A 174 10.08 1.88 2.76
C LEU A 174 9.21 2.06 4.00
N SER A 175 8.56 0.99 4.41
CA SER A 175 7.57 0.99 5.48
C SER A 175 8.14 0.50 6.81
N PRO A 176 7.48 0.78 7.95
CA PRO A 176 7.82 0.20 9.24
C PRO A 176 7.94 -1.32 9.21
N SER A 177 8.93 -1.85 9.92
CA SER A 177 9.16 -3.28 10.05
C SER A 177 7.98 -3.99 10.71
N GLY A 178 7.58 -5.11 10.13
CA GLY A 178 6.59 -6.03 10.71
C GLY A 178 5.17 -5.47 10.83
N MET A 179 4.84 -4.39 10.12
CA MET A 179 3.50 -3.81 10.16
C MET A 179 2.47 -4.74 9.52
N SER A 180 1.30 -4.82 10.15
CA SER A 180 0.08 -5.48 9.66
C SER A 180 -1.13 -4.53 9.63
N LYS A 181 -0.99 -3.32 10.16
CA LYS A 181 -1.98 -2.24 10.10
C LYS A 181 -1.28 -0.94 9.72
N ILE A 182 -1.93 -0.14 8.89
CA ILE A 182 -1.44 1.19 8.49
C ILE A 182 -2.52 2.22 8.76
N ARG A 183 -2.15 3.31 9.43
CA ARG A 183 -3.02 4.47 9.61
C ARG A 183 -2.77 5.46 8.49
N VAL A 184 -3.79 5.69 7.68
CA VAL A 184 -3.77 6.61 6.56
C VAL A 184 -4.52 7.88 6.95
N GLU A 185 -3.91 9.03 6.72
CA GLU A 185 -4.59 10.32 6.76
C GLU A 185 -4.40 11.03 5.42
N VAL A 186 -5.49 11.39 4.78
CA VAL A 186 -5.48 12.10 3.49
C VAL A 186 -5.63 13.59 3.77
N ARG A 187 -4.62 14.39 3.39
CA ARG A 187 -4.53 15.83 3.64
C ARG A 187 -4.49 16.69 2.39
#